data_AF-A0A9N9QQZ7-F1
#
_entry.id   AF-A0A9N9QQZ7-F1
#
_cell.length_a   1.000
_cell.length_b   1.000
_cell.length_c   1.000
_cell.angle_alpha   90.00
_cell.angle_beta   90.00
_cell.angle_gamma   90.00
#
_symmetry.space_group_name_H-M   'P 1'
#
loop_
_entity.id
_entity.type
_entity.pdbx_description
1 polymer ?
#
loop_
_entity_poly.entity_id
_entity_poly.type
_entity_poly.pdbx_seq_one_letter_code
_entity_poly.pdbx_strand_id
1 'polypeptide(L)'
;MSGPRYIKSRNPFDDDFEDDIDDESFLKNSRRPPPSSHGHNSSFDAQIQTFQERKKQIEENTIRSSEQSLSILRDSEQIGIATAEELMRQREKLEKTDKQLDDINNTLRFSQKHINGIKSVFSSLKNYVAGKNDKSPTTSSSTPSTVRESTSNANLQEKLQTYDRYDEHPTTRLRGNDYNLPTSTGSGSRDFSAKLDANLQEMCNNISRLKGLAGELGQEIDTQNDLIDNITYKTEQADMTIHKQNKDMMKLMKK
;
A
#
# COMPACT_ATOMS: atom_id res chain seq x y z
N MET A 1 34.64 -50.88 34.11
CA MET A 1 33.22 -50.80 33.72
C MET A 1 32.75 -49.39 34.03
N SER A 2 32.41 -48.62 33.00
CA SER A 2 31.94 -47.23 33.10
C SER A 2 30.46 -47.20 33.51
N GLY A 3 30.12 -46.41 34.52
CA GLY A 3 28.75 -46.02 34.83
C GLY A 3 28.58 -44.51 34.57
N PRO A 4 27.48 -44.05 33.95
CA PRO A 4 27.38 -42.69 33.42
C PRO A 4 27.12 -41.66 34.52
N ARG A 5 27.78 -40.49 34.38
CA ARG A 5 27.45 -39.28 35.15
C ARG A 5 26.13 -38.71 34.66
N TYR A 6 25.16 -38.54 35.54
CA TYR A 6 23.96 -37.75 35.24
C TYR A 6 24.26 -36.27 35.50
N ILE A 7 24.19 -35.49 34.42
CA ILE A 7 24.27 -34.03 34.45
C ILE A 7 22.92 -33.54 34.97
N LYS A 8 22.91 -32.84 36.11
CA LYS A 8 21.72 -32.21 36.69
C LYS A 8 21.24 -31.11 35.73
N SER A 9 20.11 -31.33 35.06
CA SER A 9 19.45 -30.32 34.23
C SER A 9 18.88 -29.22 35.12
N ARG A 10 19.15 -27.97 34.74
CA ARG A 10 18.61 -26.74 35.33
C ARG A 10 17.19 -26.52 34.78
N ASN A 11 16.23 -27.32 35.23
CA ASN A 11 14.81 -27.06 35.01
C ASN A 11 14.25 -26.32 36.24
N PRO A 12 13.68 -25.11 36.09
CA PRO A 12 13.11 -24.33 37.19
C PRO A 12 11.64 -24.68 37.49
N PHE A 13 11.17 -25.85 37.06
CA PHE A 13 9.80 -26.33 37.26
C PHE A 13 9.74 -27.67 38.01
N ASP A 14 10.89 -28.21 38.42
CA ASP A 14 11.02 -29.46 39.17
C ASP A 14 11.39 -29.19 40.65
N ASP A 15 10.87 -28.11 41.24
CA ASP A 15 10.91 -27.91 42.69
C ASP A 15 9.66 -28.58 43.29
N ASP A 16 9.87 -29.82 43.75
CA ASP A 16 9.24 -30.46 44.91
C ASP A 16 7.85 -29.91 45.33
N PHE A 17 6.80 -30.36 44.63
CA PHE A 17 5.41 -30.27 45.13
C PHE A 17 5.12 -31.40 46.14
N GLU A 18 5.96 -31.55 47.17
CA GLU A 18 5.73 -32.47 48.30
C GLU A 18 5.78 -31.77 49.66
N ASP A 19 5.35 -30.51 49.73
CA ASP A 19 4.99 -29.89 51.01
C ASP A 19 3.52 -29.46 50.94
N ASP A 20 2.63 -30.40 51.21
CA ASP A 20 1.25 -30.11 51.58
C ASP A 20 1.30 -29.15 52.77
N ILE A 21 0.97 -27.87 52.54
CA ILE A 21 0.79 -26.90 53.60
C ILE A 21 -0.39 -27.38 54.44
N ASP A 22 -0.08 -28.01 55.57
CA ASP A 22 -1.07 -28.59 56.48
C ASP A 22 -2.12 -27.54 56.90
N ASP A 23 -3.40 -27.89 56.79
CA ASP A 23 -4.54 -26.99 57.02
C ASP A 23 -4.49 -26.36 58.44
N GLU A 24 -3.85 -27.04 59.38
CA GLU A 24 -3.58 -26.53 60.73
C GLU A 24 -2.63 -25.33 60.76
N SER A 25 -1.62 -25.29 59.88
CA SER A 25 -0.70 -24.15 59.76
C SER A 25 -1.41 -22.91 59.23
N PHE A 26 -2.32 -23.13 58.26
CA PHE A 26 -3.14 -22.06 57.68
C PHE A 26 -4.15 -21.49 58.70
N LEU A 27 -4.84 -22.34 59.45
CA LEU A 27 -5.84 -21.94 60.45
C LEU A 27 -5.23 -21.29 61.71
N LYS A 28 -3.99 -21.66 62.07
CA LYS A 28 -3.28 -21.10 63.22
C LYS A 28 -2.82 -19.66 62.98
N ASN A 29 -2.60 -19.27 61.73
CA ASN A 29 -2.25 -17.90 61.36
C ASN A 29 -3.45 -16.94 61.48
N SER A 30 -4.68 -17.43 61.36
CA SER A 30 -5.91 -16.62 61.42
C SER A 30 -6.41 -16.28 62.84
N ARG A 31 -5.83 -16.87 63.90
CA ARG A 31 -6.34 -16.75 65.29
C ARG A 31 -5.42 -16.01 66.27
N ARG A 32 -4.40 -15.29 65.80
CA ARG A 32 -3.58 -14.43 66.68
C ARG A 32 -4.21 -13.04 66.82
N PRO A 33 -4.53 -12.56 68.05
CA PRO A 33 -4.88 -11.17 68.25
C PRO A 33 -3.64 -10.28 67.99
N PRO A 34 -3.78 -9.11 67.35
CA PRO A 34 -2.62 -8.34 66.93
C PRO A 34 -1.92 -7.73 68.15
N PRO A 35 -0.60 -7.96 68.34
CA PRO A 35 0.18 -7.07 69.18
C PRO A 35 0.29 -5.72 68.45
N SER A 36 0.04 -4.64 69.18
CA SER A 36 0.20 -3.26 68.72
C SER A 36 1.58 -3.04 68.08
N SER A 37 1.66 -2.99 66.74
CA SER A 37 2.88 -2.66 66.00
C SER A 37 2.72 -1.33 65.27
N HIS A 38 3.19 -0.26 65.89
CA HIS A 38 3.18 1.10 65.36
C HIS A 38 4.44 1.43 64.54
N GLY A 39 4.98 0.50 63.73
CA GLY A 39 6.30 0.74 63.13
C GLY A 39 6.68 0.02 61.84
N HIS A 40 5.83 -0.82 61.24
CA HIS A 40 6.21 -1.59 60.04
C HIS A 40 5.30 -1.40 58.82
N ASN A 41 4.30 -0.50 58.90
CA ASN A 41 3.43 -0.21 57.76
C ASN A 41 4.03 0.84 56.81
N SER A 42 4.88 1.75 57.30
CA SER A 42 5.42 2.86 56.50
C SER A 42 6.29 2.44 55.31
N SER A 43 7.00 1.31 55.40
CA SER A 43 7.86 0.82 54.30
C SER A 43 7.04 0.16 53.18
N PHE A 44 5.94 -0.52 53.53
CA PHE A 44 5.05 -1.16 52.57
C PHE A 44 4.15 -0.15 51.88
N ASP A 45 3.66 0.85 52.63
CA ASP A 45 2.87 1.96 52.07
C ASP A 45 3.70 2.80 51.09
N ALA A 46 4.96 3.09 51.40
CA ALA A 46 5.88 3.76 50.49
C ALA A 46 6.11 2.94 49.21
N GLN A 47 6.28 1.62 49.34
CA GLN A 47 6.44 0.72 48.19
C GLN A 47 5.18 0.70 47.31
N ILE A 48 3.99 0.61 47.90
CA ILE A 48 2.71 0.69 47.18
C ILE A 48 2.60 2.01 46.40
N GLN A 49 2.98 3.13 47.03
CA GLN A 49 2.93 4.44 46.39
C GLN A 49 3.84 4.53 45.17
N THR A 50 5.07 3.99 45.26
CA THR A 50 5.99 3.95 44.10
C THR A 50 5.46 3.08 42.97
N PHE A 51 4.80 1.96 43.28
CA PHE A 51 4.17 1.11 42.28
C PHE A 51 2.98 1.81 41.59
N GLN A 52 2.17 2.55 42.34
CA GLN A 52 1.06 3.32 41.78
C GLN A 52 1.54 4.45 40.87
N GLU A 53 2.57 5.19 41.28
CA GLU A 53 3.16 6.25 40.46
C GLU A 53 3.75 5.68 39.16
N ARG A 54 4.49 4.57 39.25
CA ARG A 54 5.05 3.89 38.08
C ARG A 54 3.95 3.40 37.13
N LYS A 55 2.86 2.84 37.68
CA LYS A 55 1.70 2.42 36.89
C LYS A 55 1.11 3.61 36.12
N LYS A 56 0.87 4.74 36.80
CA LYS A 56 0.33 5.95 36.18
C LYS A 56 1.24 6.49 35.07
N GLN A 57 2.56 6.52 35.30
CA GLN A 57 3.53 6.95 34.28
C GLN A 57 3.49 6.05 33.04
N ILE A 58 3.37 4.72 33.22
CA ILE A 58 3.24 3.79 32.11
C ILE A 58 1.93 4.03 31.36
N GLU A 59 0.80 4.17 32.08
CA GLU A 59 -0.50 4.45 31.49
C GLU A 59 -0.47 5.74 30.63
N GLU A 60 0.07 6.85 31.16
CA GLU A 60 0.19 8.11 30.42
C GLU A 60 1.09 8.00 29.19
N ASN A 61 2.25 7.35 29.32
CA ASN A 61 3.17 7.14 28.21
C ASN A 61 2.56 6.26 27.11
N THR A 62 1.79 5.24 27.47
CA THR A 62 1.11 4.36 26.52
C THR A 62 0.02 5.10 25.76
N ILE A 63 -0.81 5.92 26.43
CA ILE A 63 -1.81 6.73 25.72
C ILE A 63 -1.13 7.69 24.76
N ARG A 64 -0.12 8.44 25.21
CA ARG A 64 0.61 9.39 24.36
C ARG A 64 1.23 8.72 23.14
N SER A 65 1.81 7.53 23.33
CA SER A 65 2.39 6.74 22.24
C SER A 65 1.32 6.28 21.24
N SER A 66 0.14 5.85 21.72
CA SER A 66 -0.97 5.47 20.85
C SER A 66 -1.53 6.67 20.06
N GLU A 67 -1.65 7.85 20.68
CA GLU A 67 -2.10 9.08 20.02
C GLU A 67 -1.09 9.54 18.95
N GLN A 68 0.21 9.47 19.24
CA GLN A 68 1.25 9.76 18.26
C GLN A 68 1.18 8.78 17.08
N SER A 69 1.03 7.49 17.35
CA SER A 69 0.92 6.46 16.31
C SER A 69 -0.31 6.72 15.42
N LEU A 70 -1.42 7.16 16.01
CA LEU A 70 -2.62 7.52 15.27
C LEU A 70 -2.39 8.72 14.34
N SER A 71 -1.70 9.76 14.80
CA SER A 71 -1.30 10.89 13.95
C SER A 71 -0.46 10.42 12.76
N ILE A 72 0.57 9.60 13.01
CA ILE A 72 1.43 9.08 11.95
C ILE A 72 0.64 8.25 10.94
N LEU A 73 -0.33 7.45 11.40
CA LEU A 73 -1.19 6.65 10.51
C LEU A 73 -2.07 7.53 9.63
N ARG A 74 -2.64 8.61 10.17
CA ARG A 74 -3.45 9.57 9.40
C ARG A 74 -2.59 10.33 8.37
N ASP A 75 -1.40 10.76 8.78
CA ASP A 75 -0.45 11.43 7.88
C ASP A 75 -0.01 10.47 6.75
N SER A 76 0.22 9.19 7.09
CA SER A 76 0.55 8.15 6.12
C SER A 76 -0.60 7.88 5.14
N GLU A 77 -1.85 7.92 5.61
CA GLU A 77 -3.04 7.74 4.78
C GLU A 77 -3.16 8.90 3.78
N GLN A 78 -3.00 10.14 4.24
CA GLN A 78 -3.03 11.32 3.38
C GLN A 78 -1.92 11.28 2.31
N ILE A 79 -0.70 10.89 2.69
CA ILE A 79 0.41 10.72 1.74
C ILE A 79 0.09 9.60 0.74
N GLY A 80 -0.51 8.49 1.20
CA GLY A 80 -0.94 7.39 0.36
C GLY A 80 -1.98 7.81 -0.68
N ILE A 81 -2.97 8.61 -0.28
CA ILE A 81 -4.01 9.16 -1.18
C ILE A 81 -3.37 10.07 -2.23
N ALA A 82 -2.53 11.03 -1.81
CA ALA A 82 -1.84 11.92 -2.75
C ALA A 82 -0.94 11.14 -3.72
N THR A 83 -0.34 10.04 -3.27
CA THR A 83 0.46 9.15 -4.13
C THR A 83 -0.43 8.43 -5.15
N ALA A 84 -1.61 7.96 -4.73
CA ALA A 84 -2.58 7.34 -5.64
C ALA A 84 -3.05 8.32 -6.73
N GLU A 85 -3.33 9.57 -6.36
CA GLU A 85 -3.72 10.61 -7.32
C GLU A 85 -2.61 10.88 -8.35
N GLU A 86 -1.35 10.99 -7.93
CA GLU A 86 -0.25 11.20 -8.88
C GLU A 86 -0.04 9.97 -9.76
N LEU A 87 -0.19 8.74 -9.24
CA LEU A 87 -0.12 7.52 -10.04
C LEU A 87 -1.22 7.48 -11.11
N MET A 88 -2.46 7.88 -10.78
CA MET A 88 -3.53 8.00 -11.78
C MET A 88 -3.16 9.03 -12.87
N ARG A 89 -2.59 10.18 -12.47
CA ARG A 89 -2.14 11.20 -13.43
C ARG A 89 -0.99 10.71 -14.31
N GLN A 90 -0.08 9.90 -13.76
CA GLN A 90 1.01 9.26 -14.52
C GLN A 90 0.46 8.25 -15.52
N ARG A 91 -0.51 7.43 -15.12
CA ARG A 91 -1.20 6.49 -16.01
C ARG A 91 -1.80 7.18 -17.23
N GLU A 92 -2.52 8.28 -17.04
CA GLU A 92 -3.12 9.02 -18.16
C GLU A 92 -2.07 9.48 -19.18
N LYS A 93 -0.90 9.93 -18.70
CA LYS A 93 0.23 10.32 -19.56
C LYS A 93 0.78 9.11 -20.33
N LEU A 94 0.90 7.95 -19.69
CA LEU A 94 1.34 6.72 -20.34
C LEU A 94 0.33 6.27 -21.41
N GLU A 95 -0.97 6.26 -21.10
CA GLU A 95 -2.01 5.89 -22.08
C GLU A 95 -2.05 6.84 -23.28
N LYS A 96 -1.85 8.14 -23.05
CA LYS A 96 -1.71 9.11 -24.13
C LYS A 96 -0.48 8.84 -24.98
N THR A 97 0.64 8.50 -24.36
CA THR A 97 1.89 8.15 -25.05
C THR A 97 1.71 6.89 -25.89
N ASP A 98 1.05 5.87 -25.34
CA ASP A 98 0.75 4.63 -26.04
C ASP A 98 -0.09 4.85 -27.30
N LYS A 99 -1.16 5.66 -27.20
CA LYS A 99 -1.99 6.06 -28.35
C LYS A 99 -1.19 6.84 -29.40
N GLN A 100 -0.35 7.77 -28.98
CA GLN A 100 0.51 8.53 -29.90
C GLN A 100 1.48 7.62 -30.65
N LEU A 101 2.02 6.59 -29.99
CA LEU A 101 2.89 5.61 -30.63
C LEU A 101 2.15 4.72 -31.64
N ASP A 102 0.88 4.38 -31.38
CA ASP A 102 0.04 3.71 -32.37
C ASP A 102 -0.21 4.58 -33.60
N ASP A 103 -0.49 5.87 -33.40
CA ASP A 103 -0.67 6.83 -34.50
C ASP A 103 0.61 7.00 -35.31
N ILE A 104 1.78 7.08 -34.65
CA ILE A 104 3.08 7.12 -35.30
C ILE A 104 3.30 5.85 -36.12
N ASN A 105 3.12 4.67 -35.54
CA ASN A 105 3.32 3.40 -36.26
C ASN A 105 2.37 3.26 -37.46
N ASN A 106 1.10 3.68 -37.33
CA ASN A 106 0.14 3.72 -38.43
C ASN A 106 0.57 4.70 -39.53
N THR A 107 0.98 5.91 -39.15
CA THR A 107 1.49 6.94 -40.06
C THR A 107 2.73 6.45 -40.81
N LEU A 108 3.64 5.77 -40.11
CA LEU A 108 4.83 5.19 -40.71
C LEU A 108 4.46 4.10 -41.72
N ARG A 109 3.48 3.23 -41.44
CA ARG A 109 3.00 2.25 -42.43
C ARG A 109 2.47 2.91 -43.70
N PHE A 110 1.73 4.01 -43.56
CA PHE A 110 1.24 4.79 -44.70
C PHE A 110 2.38 5.48 -45.46
N SER A 111 3.31 6.12 -44.74
CA SER A 111 4.53 6.72 -45.28
C SER A 111 5.34 5.71 -46.11
N GLN A 112 5.50 4.48 -45.63
CA GLN A 112 6.20 3.43 -46.39
C GLN A 112 5.50 3.11 -47.72
N LYS A 113 4.16 3.06 -47.74
CA LYS A 113 3.40 2.84 -48.99
C LYS A 113 3.65 3.98 -49.98
N HIS A 114 3.70 5.23 -49.52
CA HIS A 114 4.04 6.37 -50.35
C HIS A 114 5.46 6.31 -50.89
N ILE A 115 6.46 6.02 -50.03
CA ILE A 115 7.85 5.87 -50.45
C ILE A 115 7.97 4.76 -51.51
N ASN A 116 7.26 3.65 -51.36
CA ASN A 116 7.24 2.58 -52.34
C ASN A 116 6.56 3.00 -53.66
N GLY A 117 5.46 3.75 -53.60
CA GLY A 117 4.82 4.34 -54.77
C GLY A 117 5.75 5.31 -55.52
N ILE A 118 6.46 6.16 -54.79
CA ILE A 118 7.46 7.08 -55.34
C ILE A 118 8.60 6.32 -56.01
N LYS A 119 9.15 5.30 -55.35
CA LYS A 119 10.15 4.39 -55.95
C LYS A 119 9.64 3.80 -57.27
N SER A 120 8.38 3.39 -57.33
CA SER A 120 7.77 2.81 -58.52
C SER A 120 7.65 3.82 -59.66
N VAL A 121 7.14 5.04 -59.42
CA VAL A 121 6.98 6.03 -60.51
C VAL A 121 8.31 6.49 -61.08
N PHE A 122 9.33 6.69 -60.25
CA PHE A 122 10.67 7.01 -60.74
C PHE A 122 11.30 5.84 -61.50
N SER A 123 11.06 4.60 -61.07
CA SER A 123 11.51 3.40 -61.81
C SER A 123 10.79 3.25 -63.14
N SER A 124 9.48 3.53 -63.20
CA SER A 124 8.68 3.50 -64.43
C SER A 124 9.10 4.60 -65.40
N LEU A 125 9.36 5.82 -64.91
CA LEU A 125 9.92 6.91 -65.72
C LEU A 125 11.30 6.55 -66.27
N LYS A 126 12.17 5.96 -65.44
CA LYS A 126 13.49 5.51 -65.89
C LYS A 126 13.37 4.39 -66.94
N ASN A 127 12.47 3.43 -66.77
CA ASN A 127 12.26 2.35 -67.74
C ASN A 127 11.60 2.86 -69.04
N TYR A 128 10.70 3.84 -68.95
CA TYR A 128 10.05 4.46 -70.10
C TYR A 128 11.05 5.28 -70.94
N VAL A 129 11.89 6.08 -70.29
CA VAL A 129 12.97 6.84 -70.95
C VAL A 129 14.08 5.90 -71.47
N ALA A 130 14.31 4.77 -70.80
CA ALA A 130 15.28 3.76 -71.23
C ALA A 130 14.73 2.74 -72.25
N GLY A 131 13.50 2.90 -72.74
CA GLY A 131 12.94 2.14 -73.87
C GLY A 131 12.72 0.64 -73.63
N LYS A 132 12.56 0.19 -72.38
CA LYS A 132 12.39 -1.23 -72.05
C LYS A 132 10.97 -1.50 -71.55
N ASN A 133 10.13 -2.04 -72.44
CA ASN A 133 8.77 -2.49 -72.15
C ASN A 133 8.80 -3.81 -71.37
N ASP A 134 8.38 -3.81 -70.11
CA ASP A 134 7.97 -5.05 -69.43
C ASP A 134 6.70 -4.82 -68.59
N LYS A 135 5.79 -5.81 -68.66
CA LYS A 135 4.41 -5.80 -68.17
C LYS A 135 4.34 -5.83 -66.63
N SER A 136 3.43 -5.05 -66.03
CA SER A 136 3.18 -4.98 -64.59
C SER A 136 2.14 -6.00 -64.09
N PRO A 137 2.12 -6.33 -62.78
CA PRO A 137 0.92 -6.82 -62.11
C PRO A 137 0.34 -5.83 -61.08
N THR A 138 -0.99 -5.80 -61.04
CA THR A 138 -1.92 -5.00 -60.24
C THR A 138 -1.91 -5.39 -58.75
N THR A 139 -2.00 -4.40 -57.84
CA THR A 139 -2.20 -4.63 -56.39
C THR A 139 -3.59 -4.15 -55.96
N SER A 140 -4.41 -5.07 -55.47
CA SER A 140 -5.76 -4.88 -54.93
C SER A 140 -5.76 -4.32 -53.50
N SER A 141 -6.65 -3.36 -53.22
CA SER A 141 -6.90 -2.76 -51.91
C SER A 141 -7.91 -3.56 -51.07
N SER A 142 -7.63 -3.80 -49.79
CA SER A 142 -8.57 -4.33 -48.80
C SER A 142 -8.88 -3.32 -47.68
N THR A 143 -10.10 -3.43 -47.15
CA THR A 143 -10.90 -2.58 -46.24
C THR A 143 -10.44 -2.53 -44.77
N PRO A 144 -10.83 -1.52 -43.96
CA PRO A 144 -10.56 -1.49 -42.53
C PRO A 144 -11.66 -2.16 -41.69
N SER A 145 -11.26 -2.81 -40.59
CA SER A 145 -12.15 -3.40 -39.58
C SER A 145 -12.28 -2.47 -38.36
N THR A 146 -13.48 -2.52 -37.78
CA THR A 146 -14.02 -1.79 -36.62
C THR A 146 -13.25 -2.01 -35.32
N VAL A 147 -12.97 -0.91 -34.60
CA VAL A 147 -12.43 -0.88 -33.24
C VAL A 147 -13.58 -1.05 -32.23
N ARG A 148 -13.42 -1.94 -31.26
CA ARG A 148 -14.30 -2.08 -30.09
C ARG A 148 -13.71 -1.27 -28.93
N GLU A 149 -14.53 -0.41 -28.36
CA GLU A 149 -14.23 0.47 -27.23
C GLU A 149 -14.46 -0.29 -25.92
N SER A 150 -13.42 -0.37 -25.08
CA SER A 150 -13.50 -0.95 -23.74
C SER A 150 -13.78 0.16 -22.73
N THR A 151 -15.02 0.19 -22.25
CA THR A 151 -15.48 0.97 -21.10
C THR A 151 -15.00 0.34 -19.79
N SER A 152 -14.02 0.94 -19.13
CA SER A 152 -13.57 0.50 -17.78
C SER A 152 -13.30 1.66 -16.82
N ASN A 153 -13.92 2.83 -17.03
CA ASN A 153 -13.66 4.05 -16.24
C ASN A 153 -14.65 4.33 -15.10
N ALA A 154 -15.65 3.47 -14.84
CA ALA A 154 -16.69 3.79 -13.86
C ALA A 154 -16.32 3.47 -12.40
N ASN A 155 -15.43 2.50 -12.14
CA ASN A 155 -15.32 1.89 -10.81
C ASN A 155 -14.38 2.61 -9.83
N LEU A 156 -13.41 3.39 -10.29
CA LEU A 156 -12.44 4.07 -9.42
C LEU A 156 -12.96 5.41 -8.89
N GLN A 157 -13.68 6.17 -9.71
CA GLN A 157 -14.18 7.49 -9.35
C GLN A 157 -15.32 7.43 -8.31
N GLU A 158 -16.17 6.40 -8.38
CA GLU A 158 -17.24 6.17 -7.40
C GLU A 158 -16.68 5.76 -6.03
N LYS A 159 -15.54 5.06 -6.01
CA LYS A 159 -14.93 4.54 -4.79
C LYS A 159 -14.13 5.59 -4.02
N LEU A 160 -13.56 6.59 -4.73
CA LEU A 160 -12.86 7.73 -4.11
C LEU A 160 -13.80 8.61 -3.27
N GLN A 161 -15.06 8.76 -3.68
CA GLN A 161 -16.07 9.52 -2.92
C GLN A 161 -16.41 8.90 -1.55
N THR A 162 -16.09 7.61 -1.35
CA THR A 162 -16.34 6.93 -0.07
C THR A 162 -15.32 7.36 1.01
N TYR A 163 -14.13 7.83 0.61
CA TYR A 163 -13.07 8.23 1.54
C TYR A 163 -13.17 9.70 2.00
N ASP A 164 -13.90 10.55 1.28
CA ASP A 164 -14.16 11.95 1.66
C ASP A 164 -15.15 12.11 2.84
N ARG A 165 -15.76 11.01 3.30
CA ARG A 165 -16.85 11.03 4.28
C ARG A 165 -16.38 11.04 5.73
N TYR A 166 -15.39 11.89 6.05
CA TYR A 166 -14.93 12.07 7.43
C TYR A 166 -15.87 12.94 8.29
N ASP A 167 -16.81 13.66 7.69
CA ASP A 167 -17.67 14.62 8.39
C ASP A 167 -18.96 14.03 9.02
N GLU A 168 -19.31 12.77 8.71
CA GLU A 168 -20.60 12.18 9.12
C GLU A 168 -20.50 10.98 10.08
N HIS A 169 -19.31 10.65 10.60
CA HIS A 169 -19.14 9.47 11.44
C HIS A 169 -19.76 9.63 12.86
N PRO A 170 -20.45 8.60 13.39
CA PRO A 170 -21.10 8.65 14.70
C PRO A 170 -20.11 8.85 15.88
N THR A 171 -18.82 8.59 15.69
CA THR A 171 -17.77 8.81 16.70
C THR A 171 -17.48 10.29 16.96
N THR A 172 -17.64 11.16 15.95
CA THR A 172 -17.50 12.62 16.11
C THR A 172 -18.71 13.25 16.82
N ARG A 173 -19.90 12.66 16.67
CA ARG A 173 -21.12 13.07 17.37
C ARG A 173 -21.13 12.73 18.87
N LEU A 174 -20.36 11.71 19.29
CA LEU A 174 -20.27 11.30 20.70
C LEU A 174 -19.42 12.24 21.57
N ARG A 175 -18.70 13.21 20.97
CA ARG A 175 -17.95 14.25 21.69
C ARG A 175 -18.82 15.43 22.17
N GLY A 176 -20.16 15.28 22.14
CA GLY A 176 -21.12 16.32 22.55
C GLY A 176 -21.99 15.98 23.76
N ASN A 177 -21.96 14.74 24.26
CA ASN A 177 -22.83 14.34 25.37
C ASN A 177 -22.08 14.36 26.71
N ASP A 178 -22.35 15.45 27.44
CA ASP A 178 -22.10 15.72 28.84
C ASP A 178 -22.56 14.53 29.73
N TYR A 179 -21.61 13.82 30.33
CA TYR A 179 -21.88 12.80 31.36
C TYR A 179 -21.38 13.31 32.71
N ASN A 180 -22.27 13.97 33.45
CA ASN A 180 -22.17 14.11 34.88
C ASN A 180 -22.38 12.73 35.54
N LEU A 181 -21.32 12.13 36.08
CA LEU A 181 -21.38 10.97 36.99
C LEU A 181 -20.37 11.16 38.13
N PRO A 182 -20.75 10.92 39.40
CA PRO A 182 -19.97 11.37 40.54
C PRO A 182 -18.70 10.52 40.74
N THR A 183 -17.61 11.25 40.98
CA THR A 183 -16.27 10.76 41.31
C THR A 183 -16.28 9.71 42.42
N SER A 184 -15.98 8.45 42.07
CA SER A 184 -15.49 7.44 42.99
C SER A 184 -14.01 7.17 42.72
N THR A 185 -13.22 7.29 43.77
CA THR A 185 -11.75 7.33 43.86
C THR A 185 -11.04 6.01 43.54
N GLY A 186 -11.50 5.26 42.53
CA GLY A 186 -10.88 4.02 42.02
C GLY A 186 -10.84 3.91 40.49
N SER A 187 -11.12 4.99 39.77
CA SER A 187 -11.48 4.99 38.33
C SER A 187 -10.32 5.12 37.33
N GLY A 188 -9.09 5.42 37.75
CA GLY A 188 -8.02 5.78 36.80
C GLY A 188 -7.70 4.69 35.75
N SER A 189 -7.73 3.42 36.14
CA SER A 189 -7.32 2.32 35.27
C SER A 189 -8.41 1.90 34.26
N ARG A 190 -9.70 2.10 34.58
CA ARG A 190 -10.80 1.84 33.63
C ARG A 190 -10.86 2.91 32.55
N ASP A 191 -10.68 4.17 32.93
CA ASP A 191 -10.66 5.29 32.01
C ASP A 191 -9.45 5.22 31.06
N PHE A 192 -8.27 4.80 31.58
CA PHE A 192 -7.10 4.49 30.78
C PHE A 192 -7.40 3.36 29.77
N SER A 193 -7.91 2.22 30.25
CA SER A 193 -8.16 1.05 29.39
C SER A 193 -9.15 1.37 28.27
N ALA A 194 -10.21 2.12 28.56
CA ALA A 194 -11.21 2.51 27.56
C ALA A 194 -10.62 3.44 26.48
N LYS A 195 -9.80 4.42 26.88
CA LYS A 195 -9.11 5.31 25.93
C LYS A 195 -8.09 4.57 25.07
N LEU A 196 -7.32 3.68 25.68
CA LEU A 196 -6.35 2.86 24.97
C LEU A 196 -7.05 1.96 23.94
N ASP A 197 -8.11 1.27 24.34
CA ASP A 197 -8.87 0.38 23.44
C ASP A 197 -9.48 1.14 22.27
N ALA A 198 -10.04 2.33 22.51
CA ALA A 198 -10.55 3.21 21.45
C ALA A 198 -9.44 3.63 20.47
N ASN A 199 -8.27 4.04 20.97
CA ASN A 199 -7.14 4.40 20.13
C ASN A 199 -6.63 3.21 19.31
N LEU A 200 -6.53 2.02 19.91
CA LEU A 200 -6.10 0.80 19.24
C LEU A 200 -7.10 0.38 18.15
N GLN A 201 -8.41 0.49 18.42
CA GLN A 201 -9.43 0.22 17.42
C GLN A 201 -9.33 1.17 16.22
N GLU A 202 -9.10 2.47 16.47
CA GLU A 202 -8.90 3.43 15.39
C GLU A 202 -7.62 3.13 14.60
N MET A 203 -6.52 2.80 15.28
CA MET A 203 -5.29 2.37 14.62
C MET A 203 -5.51 1.14 13.72
N CYS A 204 -6.23 0.12 14.19
CA CYS A 204 -6.58 -1.07 13.40
C CYS A 204 -7.37 -0.73 12.13
N ASN A 205 -8.31 0.21 12.24
CA ASN A 205 -9.08 0.69 11.09
C ASN A 205 -8.18 1.43 10.09
N ASN A 206 -7.33 2.34 10.57
CA ASN A 206 -6.40 3.12 9.73
C ASN A 206 -5.40 2.20 9.02
N ILE A 207 -4.83 1.21 9.72
CA ILE A 207 -3.92 0.22 9.15
C ILE A 207 -4.61 -0.62 8.06
N SER A 208 -5.88 -0.98 8.29
CA SER A 208 -6.67 -1.74 7.32
C SER A 208 -6.94 -0.92 6.05
N ARG A 209 -7.24 0.39 6.17
CA ARG A 209 -7.36 1.31 5.03
C ARG A 209 -6.02 1.49 4.31
N LEU A 210 -4.93 1.72 5.05
CA LEU A 210 -3.57 1.80 4.50
C LEU A 210 -3.16 0.54 3.75
N LYS A 211 -3.52 -0.65 4.25
CA LYS A 211 -3.29 -1.91 3.55
C LYS A 211 -4.08 -1.98 2.25
N GLY A 212 -5.34 -1.54 2.26
CA GLY A 212 -6.17 -1.42 1.06
C GLY A 212 -5.52 -0.53 0.02
N LEU A 213 -5.15 0.70 0.41
CA LEU A 213 -4.43 1.65 -0.43
C LEU A 213 -3.13 1.06 -0.96
N ALA A 214 -2.27 0.48 -0.10
CA ALA A 214 -1.01 -0.12 -0.52
C ALA A 214 -1.20 -1.25 -1.55
N GLY A 215 -2.26 -2.05 -1.42
CA GLY A 215 -2.62 -3.08 -2.39
C GLY A 215 -3.06 -2.49 -3.73
N GLU A 216 -3.91 -1.46 -3.71
CA GLU A 216 -4.37 -0.77 -4.93
C GLU A 216 -3.20 -0.04 -5.62
N LEU A 217 -2.33 0.62 -4.86
CA LEU A 217 -1.10 1.25 -5.38
C LEU A 217 -0.15 0.23 -6.02
N GLY A 218 0.03 -0.92 -5.39
CA GLY A 218 0.86 -2.01 -5.94
C GLY A 218 0.32 -2.52 -7.28
N GLN A 219 -0.99 -2.79 -7.35
CA GLN A 219 -1.64 -3.21 -8.59
C GLN A 219 -1.53 -2.14 -9.69
N GLU A 220 -1.74 -0.87 -9.35
CA GLU A 220 -1.60 0.23 -10.31
C GLU A 220 -0.18 0.31 -10.87
N ILE A 221 0.85 0.18 -10.02
CA ILE A 221 2.25 0.13 -10.46
C ILE A 221 2.51 -1.05 -11.41
N ASP A 222 2.03 -2.25 -11.06
CA ASP A 222 2.18 -3.43 -11.92
C ASP A 222 1.53 -3.21 -13.30
N THR A 223 0.32 -2.65 -13.34
CA THR A 223 -0.34 -2.35 -14.63
C THR A 223 0.35 -1.24 -15.42
N GLN A 224 0.94 -0.24 -14.76
CA GLN A 224 1.74 0.78 -15.43
C GLN A 224 3.05 0.21 -15.98
N ASN A 225 3.67 -0.74 -15.29
CA ASN A 225 4.87 -1.43 -15.80
C ASN A 225 4.56 -2.17 -17.10
N ASP A 226 3.45 -2.92 -17.15
CA ASP A 226 3.00 -3.59 -18.38
C ASP A 226 2.75 -2.58 -19.52
N LEU A 227 2.19 -1.42 -19.21
CA LEU A 227 1.97 -0.35 -20.19
C LEU A 227 3.29 0.25 -20.69
N ILE A 228 4.27 0.45 -19.81
CA ILE A 228 5.61 0.94 -20.16
C ILE A 228 6.32 -0.07 -21.08
N ASP A 229 6.21 -1.36 -20.83
CA ASP A 229 6.80 -2.39 -21.70
C ASP A 229 6.21 -2.34 -23.11
N ASN A 230 4.88 -2.18 -23.22
CA ASN A 230 4.20 -2.01 -24.51
C ASN A 230 4.64 -0.72 -25.24
N ILE A 231 4.70 0.41 -24.52
CA ILE A 231 5.20 1.69 -25.04
C ILE A 231 6.64 1.54 -25.54
N THR A 232 7.50 0.85 -24.78
CA THR A 232 8.89 0.60 -25.13
C THR A 232 8.98 -0.18 -26.45
N TYR A 233 8.24 -1.28 -26.56
CA TYR A 233 8.18 -2.08 -27.79
C TYR A 233 7.69 -1.25 -29.00
N LYS A 234 6.60 -0.48 -28.84
CA LYS A 234 6.06 0.37 -29.92
C LYS A 234 7.05 1.46 -30.33
N THR A 235 7.78 2.02 -29.36
CA THR A 235 8.82 3.03 -29.59
C THR A 235 9.97 2.46 -30.41
N GLU A 236 10.50 1.29 -30.05
CA GLU A 236 11.56 0.62 -30.81
C GLU A 236 11.12 0.31 -32.25
N GLN A 237 9.89 -0.18 -32.43
CA GLN A 237 9.33 -0.44 -33.76
C GLN A 237 9.23 0.84 -34.61
N ALA A 238 8.77 1.93 -34.01
CA ALA A 238 8.67 3.22 -34.68
C ALA A 238 10.05 3.74 -35.07
N ASP A 239 11.02 3.69 -34.15
CA ASP A 239 12.40 4.15 -34.37
C ASP A 239 13.07 3.39 -35.53
N MET A 240 13.03 2.05 -35.50
CA MET A 240 13.57 1.21 -36.59
C MET A 240 12.93 1.56 -37.94
N THR A 241 11.61 1.78 -37.95
CA THR A 241 10.87 2.09 -39.18
C THR A 241 11.22 3.49 -39.71
N ILE A 242 11.32 4.49 -38.84
CA ILE A 242 11.75 5.85 -39.18
C ILE A 242 13.16 5.82 -39.78
N HIS A 243 14.11 5.13 -39.15
CA HIS A 243 15.47 5.01 -39.66
C HIS A 243 15.52 4.38 -41.05
N LYS A 244 14.74 3.32 -41.28
CA LYS A 244 14.64 2.67 -42.59
C LYS A 244 14.05 3.60 -43.64
N GLN A 245 12.96 4.31 -43.31
CA GLN A 245 12.30 5.25 -44.21
C GLN A 245 13.18 6.44 -44.56
N ASN A 246 13.89 7.00 -43.59
CA ASN A 246 14.82 8.10 -43.80
C ASN A 246 15.95 7.67 -44.76
N LYS A 247 16.53 6.47 -44.57
CA LYS A 247 17.53 5.92 -45.50
C LYS A 247 16.98 5.73 -46.92
N ASP A 248 15.74 5.26 -47.05
CA ASP A 248 15.07 5.09 -48.35
C ASP A 248 14.80 6.42 -49.05
N MET A 249 14.36 7.44 -48.31
CA MET A 249 14.13 8.79 -48.80
C MET A 249 15.43 9.46 -49.25
N MET A 250 16.50 9.34 -48.46
CA MET A 250 17.83 9.85 -48.83
C MET A 250 18.37 9.20 -50.11
N LYS A 251 18.09 7.91 -50.34
CA LYS A 251 18.44 7.23 -51.60
C LYS A 251 17.63 7.73 -52.79
N LEU A 252 16.36 8.09 -52.58
CA LEU A 252 15.52 8.70 -53.62
C LEU A 252 16.02 10.09 -54.00
N MET A 253 16.43 10.92 -53.02
CA MET A 253 16.90 12.30 -53.29
C MET A 253 18.31 12.37 -53.91
N LYS A 254 19.13 11.33 -53.77
CA LYS A 254 20.50 11.30 -54.34
C LYS A 254 20.54 10.88 -55.82
N LYS A 255 19.41 10.66 -56.48
CA LYS A 255 19.30 10.29 -57.90
C LYS A 255 18.53 11.35 -58.67
#